data_AF-K9WE78-F1
#
_entry.id   AF-K9WE78-F1
#
_cell.length_a   1.000
_cell.length_b   1.000
_cell.length_c   1.000
_cell.angle_alpha   90.00
_cell.angle_beta   90.00
_cell.angle_gamma   90.00
#
_symmetry.space_group_name_H-M   'P 1'
#
loop_
_entity.id
_entity.type
_entity.pdbx_description
1 polymer ?
#
loop_
_entity_poly.entity_id
_entity_poly.type
_entity_poly.pdbx_seq_one_letter_code
_entity_poly.pdbx_strand_id
1 'polypeptide(L)'
;MTPEKSSEDKPTLKALRESVNLTQPELSRRMNVGIRIIGDWESGRKIPRFDNAVALAGELGVSLRVLAKVMGLDVSKIPNDEL
;
A
#
# COMPACT_ATOMS: atom_id res chain seq x y z
N MET A 1 31.23 -14.41 15.00
CA MET A 1 30.61 -13.20 14.41
C MET A 1 29.51 -13.65 13.47
N THR A 2 28.29 -13.75 13.97
CA THR A 2 27.08 -13.96 13.16
C THR A 2 26.69 -12.62 12.56
N PRO A 3 26.38 -12.52 11.25
CA PRO A 3 25.88 -11.27 10.70
C PRO A 3 24.47 -11.04 11.24
N GLU A 4 24.30 -9.94 11.96
CA GLU A 4 23.00 -9.40 12.31
C GLU A 4 22.24 -9.07 11.01
N LYS A 5 21.17 -9.81 10.71
CA LYS A 5 20.17 -9.40 9.72
C LYS A 5 19.36 -8.25 10.31
N SER A 6 19.92 -7.05 10.23
CA SER A 6 19.21 -5.80 10.49
C SER A 6 18.70 -5.25 9.17
N SER A 7 17.63 -5.85 8.64
CA SER A 7 16.80 -5.21 7.62
C SER A 7 15.35 -5.52 7.96
N GLU A 8 14.70 -4.62 8.69
CA GLU A 8 13.25 -4.60 8.77
C GLU A 8 12.71 -4.42 7.35
N ASP A 9 12.34 -5.51 6.67
CA ASP A 9 11.59 -5.44 5.42
C ASP A 9 10.20 -4.88 5.74
N LYS A 10 10.11 -3.55 5.87
CA LYS A 10 8.84 -2.86 6.03
C LYS A 10 7.99 -3.21 4.81
N PRO A 11 6.77 -3.76 5.00
CA PRO A 11 5.93 -4.17 3.89
C PRO A 11 5.67 -2.96 2.99
N THR A 12 5.89 -3.14 1.68
CA THR A 12 5.67 -2.12 0.66
C THR A 12 4.29 -2.27 0.04
N LEU A 13 3.79 -1.23 -0.63
CA LEU A 13 2.55 -1.34 -1.41
C LEU A 13 2.64 -2.43 -2.48
N LYS A 14 3.82 -2.60 -3.11
CA LYS A 14 4.09 -3.69 -4.05
C LYS A 14 3.91 -5.06 -3.40
N ALA A 15 4.46 -5.25 -2.19
CA ALA A 15 4.33 -6.51 -1.46
C ALA A 15 2.86 -6.81 -1.10
N LEU A 16 2.07 -5.80 -0.72
CA LEU A 16 0.63 -5.97 -0.49
C LEU A 16 -0.10 -6.42 -1.77
N ARG A 17 0.18 -5.78 -2.91
CA ARG A 17 -0.41 -6.19 -4.20
C ARG A 17 -0.04 -7.63 -4.57
N GLU A 18 1.22 -8.00 -4.39
CA GLU A 18 1.70 -9.35 -4.70
C GLU A 18 1.12 -10.40 -3.75
N SER A 19 0.85 -10.05 -2.49
CA SER A 19 0.22 -10.96 -1.52
C SER A 19 -1.22 -11.36 -1.87
N VAL A 20 -1.91 -10.53 -2.66
CA VAL A 20 -3.25 -10.81 -3.21
C VAL A 20 -3.20 -11.32 -4.65
N ASN A 21 -2.03 -11.74 -5.13
CA ASN A 21 -1.78 -12.29 -6.48
C ASN A 21 -2.20 -11.36 -7.63
N LEU A 22 -2.08 -10.04 -7.45
CA LEU A 22 -2.34 -9.07 -8.52
C LEU A 22 -1.04 -8.60 -9.15
N THR A 23 -1.05 -8.40 -10.46
CA THR A 23 -0.04 -7.64 -11.20
C THR A 23 -0.42 -6.15 -11.28
N GLN A 24 0.53 -5.26 -11.60
CA GLN A 24 0.22 -3.84 -11.78
C GLN A 24 -0.84 -3.58 -12.88
N PRO A 25 -0.81 -4.25 -14.05
CA PRO A 25 -1.87 -4.13 -15.05
C PRO A 25 -3.25 -4.56 -14.55
N GLU A 26 -3.35 -5.61 -13.74
CA GLU A 26 -4.63 -6.07 -13.21
C GLU A 26 -5.20 -5.08 -12.20
N LEU A 27 -4.38 -4.61 -11.25
CA LEU A 27 -4.81 -3.58 -10.30
C LEU A 27 -5.21 -2.29 -11.00
N SER A 28 -4.46 -1.87 -12.02
CA SER A 28 -4.78 -0.72 -12.88
C SER A 28 -6.18 -0.83 -13.50
N ARG A 29 -6.54 -2.00 -14.05
CA ARG A 29 -7.86 -2.24 -14.64
C ARG A 29 -8.96 -2.21 -13.59
N ARG A 30 -8.76 -2.86 -12.44
CA ARG A 30 -9.76 -2.91 -11.35
C ARG A 30 -10.04 -1.53 -10.77
N MET A 31 -8.98 -0.74 -10.59
CA MET A 31 -9.09 0.62 -10.07
C MET A 31 -9.46 1.68 -11.11
N ASN A 32 -9.54 1.31 -12.40
CA ASN A 32 -9.74 2.25 -13.51
C ASN A 32 -8.76 3.44 -13.49
N VAL A 33 -7.49 3.17 -13.21
CA VAL A 33 -6.40 4.16 -13.24
C VAL A 33 -5.30 3.70 -14.19
N GLY A 34 -4.53 4.62 -14.76
CA GLY A 34 -3.40 4.26 -15.63
C GLY A 34 -2.32 3.47 -14.88
N ILE A 35 -1.74 2.44 -15.52
CA ILE A 35 -0.69 1.60 -14.92
C ILE A 35 0.50 2.39 -14.34
N ARG A 36 0.86 3.51 -14.96
CA ARG A 36 1.92 4.41 -14.47
C ARG A 36 1.59 5.01 -13.09
N ILE A 37 0.30 5.23 -12.80
CA ILE A 37 -0.17 5.71 -11.49
C ILE A 37 0.07 4.64 -10.42
N ILE A 38 -0.18 3.37 -10.72
CA ILE A 38 0.15 2.25 -9.81
C ILE A 38 1.65 2.25 -9.48
N GLY A 39 2.50 2.37 -10.50
CA GLY A 39 3.95 2.45 -10.30
C GLY A 39 4.40 3.71 -9.53
N ASP A 40 3.73 4.85 -9.71
CA ASP A 40 3.99 6.07 -8.94
C ASP A 40 3.61 5.89 -7.45
N TRP A 41 2.53 5.17 -7.15
CA TRP A 41 2.14 4.84 -5.77
C TRP A 41 3.10 3.82 -5.13
N GLU A 42 3.47 2.76 -5.83
CA GLU A 42 4.36 1.72 -5.30
C GLU A 42 5.78 2.22 -5.02
N SER A 43 6.23 3.22 -5.77
CA SER A 43 7.52 3.87 -5.57
C SER A 43 7.47 5.04 -4.58
N GLY A 44 6.29 5.37 -4.04
CA GLY A 44 6.10 6.52 -3.14
C GLY A 44 6.25 7.91 -3.82
N ARG A 45 6.38 7.97 -5.15
CA ARG A 45 6.45 9.24 -5.89
C ARG A 45 5.16 10.05 -5.79
N LYS A 46 4.03 9.36 -5.62
CA LYS A 46 2.71 9.97 -5.43
C LYS A 46 1.94 9.25 -4.34
N ILE A 47 1.08 9.99 -3.68
CA ILE A 47 0.08 9.47 -2.74
C ILE A 47 -1.28 9.44 -3.48
N PRO A 48 -2.06 8.35 -3.40
CA PRO A 48 -3.41 8.31 -3.94
C PRO A 48 -4.27 9.38 -3.27
N ARG A 49 -5.18 9.95 -4.05
CA ARG A 49 -6.29 10.73 -3.47
C ARG A 49 -7.13 9.82 -2.55
N PHE A 50 -7.89 10.44 -1.65
CA PHE A 50 -8.60 9.69 -0.61
C PHE A 50 -9.59 8.66 -1.18
N ASP A 51 -10.33 9.00 -2.24
CA ASP A 51 -11.20 8.07 -2.98
C ASP A 51 -10.43 6.84 -3.50
N ASN A 52 -9.28 7.07 -4.13
CA ASN A 52 -8.40 6.00 -4.60
C ASN A 52 -7.78 5.19 -3.45
N ALA A 53 -7.45 5.83 -2.33
CA ALA A 53 -6.89 5.12 -1.17
C ALA A 53 -7.92 4.14 -0.57
N VAL A 54 -9.19 4.55 -0.48
CA VAL A 54 -10.29 3.68 -0.05
C VAL A 54 -10.47 2.50 -1.00
N ALA A 55 -10.53 2.75 -2.31
CA ALA A 55 -10.67 1.69 -3.31
C ALA A 55 -9.45 0.73 -3.31
N LEU A 56 -8.24 1.28 -3.21
CA LEU A 56 -7.00 0.51 -3.15
C LEU A 56 -6.94 -0.37 -1.90
N ALA A 57 -7.34 0.15 -0.75
CA ALA A 57 -7.42 -0.63 0.49
C ALA A 57 -8.37 -1.83 0.34
N GLY A 58 -9.51 -1.61 -0.32
CA GLY A 58 -10.48 -2.67 -0.66
C GLY A 58 -9.90 -3.75 -1.59
N GLU A 59 -9.27 -3.34 -2.71
CA GLU A 59 -8.63 -4.28 -3.65
C GLU A 59 -7.49 -5.09 -3.04
N LEU A 60 -6.78 -4.51 -2.06
CA LEU A 60 -5.67 -5.15 -1.36
C LEU A 60 -6.11 -5.91 -0.10
N GLY A 61 -7.38 -5.82 0.29
CA GLY A 61 -7.90 -6.48 1.50
C GLY A 61 -7.25 -5.99 2.80
N VAL A 62 -6.85 -4.72 2.87
CA VAL A 62 -6.21 -4.12 4.06
C VAL A 62 -6.99 -2.92 4.56
N SER A 63 -6.78 -2.52 5.82
CA SER A 63 -7.35 -1.27 6.35
C SER A 63 -6.62 -0.04 5.79
N LEU A 64 -7.29 1.12 5.80
CA LEU A 64 -6.66 2.40 5.46
C LEU A 64 -5.44 2.71 6.33
N ARG A 65 -5.46 2.31 7.61
CA ARG A 65 -4.30 2.44 8.52
C ARG A 65 -3.10 1.66 8.00
N VAL A 66 -3.31 0.40 7.59
CA VAL A 66 -2.24 -0.44 7.03
C VAL A 66 -1.72 0.18 5.73
N LEU A 67 -2.61 0.60 4.83
CA LEU A 67 -2.24 1.27 3.60
C LEU A 67 -1.41 2.53 3.87
N ALA A 68 -1.86 3.40 4.77
CA ALA A 68 -1.13 4.62 5.15
C ALA A 68 0.27 4.31 5.71
N LYS A 69 0.40 3.30 6.58
CA LYS A 69 1.70 2.87 7.13
C LYS A 69 2.66 2.38 6.05
N VAL A 70 2.21 1.55 5.09
CA VAL A 70 3.09 1.07 3.99
C VAL A 70 3.46 2.19 3.02
N MET A 71 2.64 3.24 2.94
CA MET A 71 2.93 4.45 2.16
C MET A 71 3.79 5.47 2.92
N GLY A 72 4.30 5.12 4.10
CA GLY A 72 5.23 5.95 4.88
C GLY A 72 4.55 7.09 5.65
N LEU A 73 3.23 7.05 5.82
CA LEU A 73 2.50 8.04 6.61
C LEU A 73 2.53 7.66 8.09
N ASP A 74 2.70 8.66 8.95
CA ASP A 74 2.58 8.48 10.40
C ASP A 74 1.11 8.29 10.79
N VAL A 75 0.80 7.11 11.34
CA VAL A 75 -0.53 6.73 11.81
C VAL A 75 -0.61 6.60 13.33
N SER A 76 0.45 6.97 14.05
CA SER A 76 0.56 6.80 15.52
C SER A 76 -0.54 7.52 16.30
N LYS A 77 -1.07 8.62 15.75
CA LYS A 77 -2.11 9.45 16.37
C LYS A 77 -3.52 9.19 15.84
N ILE A 78 -3.68 8.29 14.88
CA ILE A 78 -5.01 7.95 14.36
C ILE A 78 -5.63 6.93 15.34
N PRO A 79 -6.85 7.14 15.86
CA PRO A 79 -7.56 6.16 16.68
C PRO A 79 -7.93 4.90 15.89
N ASN A 80 -7.91 3.72 16.51
CA ASN A 80 -8.42 2.52 15.87
C ASN A 80 -9.93 2.65 15.60
N ASP A 81 -10.43 1.86 14.66
CA ASP A 81 -11.85 1.75 14.36
C ASP A 81 -12.55 0.97 15.50
N GLU A 82 -12.55 1.53 16.70
CA GLU A 82 -13.36 1.08 17.84
C GLU A 82 -14.45 2.13 18.05
N LEU A 83 -15.71 1.71 17.92
CA LEU A 83 -16.89 2.52 18.27
C LEU A 83 -17.13 2.44 19.78
#